data_AF-A0A7X7RIT1-F1
#
_entry.id   AF-A0A7X7RIT1-F1
#
_cell.length_a   1.000
_cell.length_b   1.000
_cell.length_c   1.000
_cell.angle_alpha   90.00
_cell.angle_beta   90.00
_cell.angle_gamma   90.00
#
_symmetry.space_group_name_H-M   'P 1'
#
loop_
_entity.id
_entity.type
_entity.pdbx_description
1 polymer ?
#
loop_
_entity_poly.entity_id
_entity_poly.type
_entity_poly.pdbx_seq_one_letter_code
_entity_poly.pdbx_strand_id
1 'polypeptide(L)'
;MNKLLLFLPLAALSLLIFLGLFVWFACRIEPQNGEIAVMIKKTGKTLPSEQIVAPGPEHKGIQLEVLGEGRYFRNPYTWDWQIREITDIPAGSFGVLVRKFGQPLPEGEIIAPSEDFKGIVREVLGTGKHRINPFAYEVKIYADLRIMPGNVGVVTNLTGKDVFAGTANNVQNSSGFIVDEGQKGVLATPLKEGTHRINPFIQSVAIVNIQSQRYEFTGEEAILFITMDGFSISLEGTV
;
A
#
# COMPACT_ATOMS: atom_id res chain seq x y z
N MET A 1 39.80 6.69 -61.86
CA MET A 1 38.45 6.89 -61.28
C MET A 1 38.32 5.91 -60.11
N ASN A 2 38.39 6.40 -58.87
CA ASN A 2 38.62 5.57 -57.69
C ASN A 2 37.42 4.66 -57.41
N LYS A 3 37.60 3.34 -57.58
CA LYS A 3 36.59 2.33 -57.22
C LYS A 3 36.07 2.51 -55.79
N LEU A 4 36.89 3.07 -54.89
CA LEU A 4 36.54 3.42 -53.51
C LEU A 4 35.36 4.42 -53.39
N LEU A 5 35.27 5.40 -54.30
CA LEU A 5 34.15 6.37 -54.33
C LEU A 5 32.82 5.72 -54.77
N LEU A 6 32.90 4.59 -55.48
CA LEU A 6 31.73 3.87 -56.00
C LEU A 6 31.09 2.94 -54.93
N PHE A 7 31.87 2.49 -53.95
CA PHE A 7 31.39 1.65 -52.84
C PHE A 7 30.86 2.42 -51.63
N LEU A 8 31.24 3.70 -51.50
CA LEU A 8 30.76 4.62 -50.46
C LEU A 8 29.22 4.71 -50.34
N PRO A 9 28.44 4.89 -51.43
CA PRO A 9 26.97 4.95 -51.32
C PRO A 9 26.35 3.61 -50.91
N LEU A 10 26.92 2.48 -51.35
CA LEU A 10 26.44 1.15 -50.98
C LEU A 10 26.71 0.85 -49.50
N ALA A 11 27.88 1.23 -48.99
CA ALA A 11 28.23 1.11 -47.58
C ALA A 11 27.35 2.01 -46.70
N ALA A 12 27.07 3.25 -47.13
CA ALA A 12 26.17 4.17 -46.42
C ALA A 12 24.73 3.62 -46.36
N LEU A 13 24.23 3.07 -47.47
CA LEU A 13 22.90 2.44 -47.53
C LEU A 13 22.83 1.21 -46.60
N SER A 14 23.86 0.37 -46.61
CA SER A 14 23.95 -0.79 -45.71
C SER A 14 23.96 -0.37 -44.23
N LEU A 15 24.68 0.71 -43.89
CA LEU A 15 24.73 1.24 -42.53
C LEU A 15 23.36 1.77 -42.09
N LEU A 16 22.64 2.47 -42.98
CA LEU A 16 21.28 2.97 -42.71
C LEU A 16 20.30 1.83 -42.45
N ILE A 17 20.34 0.77 -43.27
CA ILE A 17 19.50 -0.42 -43.09
C ILE A 17 19.84 -1.09 -41.75
N PHE A 18 21.13 -1.28 -41.47
CA PHE A 18 21.59 -1.87 -40.21
C PHE A 18 21.14 -1.04 -39.00
N LEU A 19 21.25 0.29 -39.06
CA LEU A 19 20.81 1.18 -38.00
C LEU A 19 19.30 1.10 -37.79
N GLY A 20 18.51 1.04 -38.87
CA GLY A 20 17.07 0.85 -38.80
C GLY A 20 16.69 -0.47 -38.13
N LEU A 21 17.34 -1.57 -38.52
CA LEU A 21 17.15 -2.88 -37.90
C LEU A 21 17.58 -2.88 -36.42
N PHE A 22 18.72 -2.25 -36.10
CA PHE A 22 19.20 -2.14 -34.72
C PHE A 22 18.22 -1.37 -33.84
N VAL A 23 17.72 -0.22 -34.30
CA VAL A 23 16.71 0.55 -33.58
C VAL A 23 15.42 -0.26 -33.40
N TRP A 24 15.01 -1.00 -34.43
CA TRP A 24 13.78 -1.78 -34.39
C TRP A 24 13.86 -3.02 -33.48
N PHE A 25 14.95 -3.78 -33.52
CA PHE A 25 15.07 -5.05 -32.83
C PHE A 25 15.79 -4.93 -31.48
N ALA A 26 16.83 -4.10 -31.39
CA ALA A 26 17.62 -3.98 -30.17
C ALA A 26 17.11 -2.88 -29.24
N CYS A 27 16.64 -1.73 -29.76
CA CYS A 27 16.22 -0.61 -28.92
C CYS A 27 14.75 -0.66 -28.50
N ARG A 28 13.94 -1.55 -29.08
CA ARG A 28 12.48 -1.56 -28.89
C ARG A 28 12.08 -2.25 -27.58
N ILE A 29 11.26 -1.56 -26.81
CA ILE A 29 10.61 -2.04 -25.58
C ILE A 29 9.11 -2.00 -25.83
N GLU A 30 8.43 -3.12 -25.67
CA GLU A 30 7.01 -3.23 -25.98
C GLU A 30 6.29 -4.03 -24.89
N PRO A 31 6.01 -3.43 -23.71
CA PRO A 31 5.18 -4.06 -22.69
C PRO A 31 3.75 -4.22 -23.23
N GLN A 32 3.21 -5.43 -23.09
CA GLN A 32 1.87 -5.76 -23.54
C GLN A 32 0.83 -5.26 -22.53
N ASN A 33 -0.46 -5.51 -22.83
CA ASN A 33 -1.54 -5.16 -21.91
C ASN A 33 -1.40 -5.96 -20.62
N GLY A 34 -1.35 -5.26 -19.49
CA GLY A 34 -1.14 -5.88 -18.17
C GLY A 34 0.33 -6.07 -17.82
N GLU A 35 1.25 -5.52 -18.60
CA GLU A 35 2.68 -5.53 -18.31
C GLU A 35 3.21 -4.11 -18.06
N ILE A 36 4.33 -4.04 -17.36
CA ILE A 36 5.15 -2.86 -17.16
C ILE A 36 6.60 -3.20 -17.50
N ALA A 37 7.36 -2.25 -18.04
CA ALA A 37 8.81 -2.39 -18.15
C ALA A 37 9.49 -1.62 -17.02
N VAL A 38 10.16 -2.37 -16.14
CA VAL A 38 11.07 -1.83 -15.14
C VAL A 38 12.37 -1.44 -15.83
N MET A 39 12.72 -0.16 -15.75
CA MET A 39 13.92 0.37 -16.39
C MET A 39 15.14 0.26 -15.48
N ILE A 40 16.25 -0.21 -16.05
CA ILE A 40 17.54 -0.33 -15.36
C ILE A 40 18.56 0.50 -16.14
N LYS A 41 19.08 1.56 -15.53
CA LYS A 41 20.08 2.41 -16.16
C LYS A 41 21.47 1.81 -15.96
N LYS A 42 22.22 1.59 -17.04
CA LYS A 42 23.57 0.99 -17.01
C LYS A 42 24.67 2.03 -16.81
N THR A 43 24.43 3.26 -17.25
CA THR A 43 25.40 4.36 -17.22
C THR A 43 24.95 5.49 -16.30
N GLY A 44 25.89 6.19 -15.68
CA GLY A 44 25.60 7.33 -14.81
C GLY A 44 26.39 7.27 -13.52
N LYS A 45 25.99 8.08 -12.53
CA LYS A 45 26.60 8.07 -11.21
C LYS A 45 26.37 6.72 -10.52
N THR A 46 27.37 6.25 -9.78
CA THR A 46 27.23 5.03 -8.98
C THR A 46 26.25 5.28 -7.83
N LEU A 47 25.43 4.28 -7.48
CA LEU A 47 24.51 4.43 -6.35
C LEU A 47 25.31 4.60 -5.05
N PRO A 48 24.81 5.43 -4.10
CA PRO A 48 25.31 5.40 -2.73
C PRO A 48 25.14 3.98 -2.16
N SER A 49 26.08 3.56 -1.31
CA SER A 49 26.13 2.21 -0.75
C SER A 49 24.80 1.86 -0.05
N GLU A 50 24.34 0.62 -0.20
CA GLU A 50 23.09 0.03 0.37
C GLU A 50 21.76 0.32 -0.35
N GLN A 51 21.73 1.15 -1.39
CA GLN A 51 20.50 1.40 -2.16
C GLN A 51 20.45 0.55 -3.45
N ILE A 52 19.29 -0.07 -3.71
CA ILE A 52 19.05 -0.87 -4.93
C ILE A 52 18.34 -0.03 -6.01
N VAL A 53 17.49 0.91 -5.57
CA VAL A 53 16.76 1.84 -6.44
C VAL A 53 17.56 3.13 -6.59
N ALA A 54 17.63 3.64 -7.82
CA ALA A 54 18.30 4.89 -8.14
C ALA A 54 17.53 6.07 -7.50
N PRO A 55 18.21 6.95 -6.74
CA PRO A 55 17.56 8.11 -6.10
C PRO A 55 17.14 9.19 -7.12
N GLY A 56 17.59 9.08 -8.38
CA GLY A 56 17.19 9.98 -9.44
C GLY A 56 17.71 9.52 -10.81
N PRO A 57 17.28 10.18 -11.90
CA PRO A 57 17.53 9.73 -13.27
C PRO A 57 19.01 9.73 -13.65
N GLU A 58 19.86 10.46 -12.95
CA GLU A 58 21.30 10.56 -13.20
C GLU A 58 22.10 9.33 -12.73
N HIS A 59 21.53 8.51 -11.86
CA HIS A 59 22.21 7.36 -11.26
C HIS A 59 21.98 6.10 -12.10
N LYS A 60 23.00 5.25 -12.18
CA LYS A 60 22.85 3.88 -12.67
C LYS A 60 21.98 3.07 -11.69
N GLY A 61 21.42 1.95 -12.11
CA GLY A 61 20.56 1.07 -11.31
C GLY A 61 19.08 1.12 -11.70
N ILE A 62 18.24 0.47 -10.87
CA ILE A 62 16.81 0.34 -11.09
C ILE A 62 16.15 1.72 -10.94
N GLN A 63 15.41 2.18 -11.94
CA GLN A 63 14.69 3.45 -11.88
C GLN A 63 13.35 3.28 -11.18
N LEU A 64 12.89 4.31 -10.47
CA LEU A 64 11.59 4.30 -9.80
C LEU A 64 10.44 4.23 -10.81
N GLU A 65 10.52 5.05 -11.85
CA GLU A 65 9.53 5.11 -12.92
C GLU A 65 9.58 3.84 -13.79
N VAL A 66 8.40 3.33 -14.13
CA VAL A 66 8.20 2.20 -15.03
C VAL A 66 7.49 2.66 -16.30
N LEU A 67 7.76 1.99 -17.42
CA LEU A 67 6.99 2.20 -18.64
C LEU A 67 5.74 1.33 -18.61
N GLY A 68 4.59 1.91 -18.97
CA GLY A 68 3.33 1.18 -19.11
C GLY A 68 3.22 0.43 -20.42
N GLU A 69 2.02 -0.04 -20.75
CA GLU A 69 1.74 -0.63 -22.05
C GLU A 69 2.02 0.35 -23.20
N GLY A 70 2.61 -0.15 -24.28
CA GLY A 70 2.93 0.66 -25.46
C GLY A 70 4.28 0.31 -26.07
N ARG A 71 4.72 1.14 -27.02
CA ARG A 71 6.01 0.96 -27.71
C ARG A 71 6.95 2.10 -27.39
N TYR A 72 8.11 1.75 -26.86
CA TYR A 72 9.17 2.69 -26.50
C TYR A 72 10.48 2.27 -27.16
N PHE A 73 11.39 3.24 -27.31
CA PHE A 73 12.72 3.00 -27.84
C PHE A 73 13.76 3.56 -26.87
N ARG A 74 14.71 2.72 -26.43
CA ARG A 74 15.83 3.10 -25.57
C ARG A 74 17.11 2.41 -26.04
N ASN A 75 18.23 3.12 -25.96
CA ASN A 75 19.52 2.58 -26.35
C ASN A 75 19.99 1.48 -25.36
N PRO A 76 20.24 0.22 -25.80
CA PRO A 76 20.72 -0.89 -24.97
C PRO A 76 22.09 -0.68 -24.32
N TYR A 77 22.86 0.29 -24.83
CA TYR A 77 24.12 0.71 -24.20
C TYR A 77 23.85 1.40 -22.86
N THR A 78 22.86 2.28 -22.81
CA THR A 78 22.49 3.09 -21.63
C THR A 78 21.48 2.39 -20.74
N TRP A 79 20.59 1.60 -21.33
CA TRP A 79 19.42 1.05 -20.68
C TRP A 79 19.37 -0.47 -20.80
N ASP A 80 18.89 -1.10 -19.75
CA ASP A 80 18.36 -2.45 -19.70
C ASP A 80 16.93 -2.37 -19.15
N TRP A 81 16.13 -3.42 -19.35
CA TRP A 81 14.76 -3.43 -18.87
C TRP A 81 14.27 -4.84 -18.60
N GLN A 82 13.31 -4.95 -17.68
CA GLN A 82 12.63 -6.19 -17.38
C GLN A 82 11.13 -5.97 -17.50
N ILE A 83 10.49 -6.76 -18.36
CA ILE A 83 9.03 -6.79 -18.47
C ILE A 83 8.49 -7.62 -17.30
N ARG A 84 7.51 -7.06 -16.58
CA ARG A 84 6.85 -7.65 -15.42
C ARG A 84 5.35 -7.42 -15.51
N GLU A 85 4.58 -8.25 -14.82
CA GLU A 85 3.14 -8.04 -14.71
C GLU A 85 2.83 -6.76 -13.91
N ILE A 86 1.78 -6.06 -14.33
CA ILE A 86 1.23 -4.92 -13.60
C ILE A 86 0.62 -5.41 -12.29
N THR A 87 0.69 -4.59 -11.24
CA THR A 87 0.00 -4.92 -10.00
C THR A 87 -1.49 -4.71 -10.19
N ASP A 88 -2.27 -5.79 -10.19
CA ASP A 88 -3.73 -5.73 -10.26
C ASP A 88 -4.34 -5.99 -8.88
N ILE A 89 -5.07 -5.00 -8.35
CA ILE A 89 -5.74 -5.08 -7.06
C ILE A 89 -7.20 -5.47 -7.32
N PRO A 90 -7.67 -6.64 -6.87
CA PRO A 90 -9.00 -7.13 -7.17
C PRO A 90 -10.10 -6.26 -6.53
N ALA A 91 -11.31 -6.38 -7.05
CA ALA A 91 -12.48 -5.69 -6.50
C ALA A 91 -12.79 -6.18 -5.08
N GLY A 92 -13.22 -5.25 -4.21
CA GLY A 92 -13.44 -5.51 -2.78
C GLY A 92 -12.15 -5.56 -1.95
N SER A 93 -11.02 -5.15 -2.54
CA SER A 93 -9.72 -5.09 -1.88
C SER A 93 -8.99 -3.78 -2.18
N PHE A 94 -7.99 -3.50 -1.34
CA PHE A 94 -7.05 -2.40 -1.47
C PHE A 94 -5.61 -2.89 -1.24
N GLY A 95 -4.63 -2.12 -1.68
CA GLY A 95 -3.20 -2.42 -1.52
C GLY A 95 -2.55 -1.48 -0.52
N VAL A 96 -1.68 -2.02 0.33
CA VAL A 96 -0.77 -1.23 1.18
C VAL A 96 0.63 -1.37 0.63
N LEU A 97 1.28 -0.23 0.38
CA LEU A 97 2.63 -0.20 -0.14
C LEU A 97 3.66 -0.28 0.98
N VAL A 98 4.69 -1.09 0.78
CA VAL A 98 5.90 -1.12 1.61
C VAL A 98 7.06 -0.68 0.72
N ARG A 99 7.59 0.52 0.98
CA ARG A 99 8.74 1.08 0.29
C ARG A 99 10.03 0.41 0.77
N LYS A 100 10.81 -0.11 -0.18
CA LYS A 100 12.08 -0.84 0.06
C LYS A 100 13.32 0.04 -0.07
N PHE A 101 13.17 1.28 -0.51
CA PHE A 101 14.25 2.22 -0.75
C PHE A 101 14.04 3.51 0.07
N GLY A 102 15.11 4.29 0.20
CA GLY A 102 15.12 5.51 1.01
C GLY A 102 15.94 5.36 2.29
N GLN A 103 15.90 6.40 3.12
CA GLN A 103 16.54 6.46 4.43
C GLN A 103 15.90 5.45 5.39
N PRO A 104 16.66 4.92 6.37
CA PRO A 104 16.09 4.08 7.41
C PRO A 104 15.07 4.85 8.25
N LEU A 105 14.05 4.14 8.73
CA LEU A 105 13.04 4.72 9.62
C LEU A 105 13.68 5.20 10.93
N PRO A 106 13.13 6.27 11.54
CA PRO A 106 13.39 6.59 12.94
C PRO A 106 13.12 5.37 13.84
N GLU A 107 13.86 5.26 14.93
CA GLU A 107 13.73 4.14 15.87
C GLU A 107 12.31 4.05 16.44
N GLY A 108 11.72 2.85 16.42
CA GLY A 108 10.36 2.61 16.91
C GLY A 108 9.22 2.94 15.94
N GLU A 109 9.51 3.51 14.78
CA GLU A 109 8.51 3.79 13.74
C GLU A 109 8.48 2.69 12.66
N ILE A 110 7.28 2.42 12.12
CA ILE A 110 7.06 1.46 11.02
C ILE A 110 6.48 2.11 9.75
N ILE A 111 5.86 3.27 9.91
CA ILE A 111 5.24 4.05 8.83
C ILE A 111 6.28 5.02 8.30
N ALA A 112 6.44 5.11 6.98
CA ALA A 112 7.31 6.09 6.35
C ALA A 112 6.74 7.50 6.59
N PRO A 113 7.47 8.40 7.28
CA PRO A 113 6.98 9.75 7.56
C PRO A 113 6.99 10.66 6.32
N SER A 114 7.85 10.38 5.33
CA SER A 114 7.89 11.10 4.06
C SER A 114 8.28 10.18 2.90
N GLU A 115 8.35 10.73 1.68
CA GLU A 115 8.74 9.98 0.48
C GLU A 115 10.19 9.47 0.50
N ASP A 116 11.04 10.06 1.34
CA ASP A 116 12.46 9.75 1.43
C ASP A 116 12.76 8.54 2.31
N PHE A 117 11.80 8.06 3.10
CA PHE A 117 12.00 6.97 4.05
C PHE A 117 11.49 5.64 3.50
N LYS A 118 12.26 4.58 3.74
CA LYS A 118 11.83 3.19 3.52
C LYS A 118 10.81 2.82 4.60
N GLY A 119 9.81 1.98 4.33
CA GLY A 119 8.79 1.62 5.31
C GLY A 119 7.37 1.50 4.72
N ILE A 120 6.37 1.35 5.58
CA ILE A 120 4.97 1.26 5.16
C ILE A 120 4.47 2.65 4.76
N VAL A 121 3.92 2.78 3.55
CA VAL A 121 3.31 4.02 3.06
C VAL A 121 1.95 4.21 3.73
N ARG A 122 1.61 5.46 4.07
CA ARG A 122 0.39 5.77 4.80
C ARG A 122 -0.85 5.53 3.94
N GLU A 123 -0.78 6.00 2.72
CA GLU A 123 -1.83 5.93 1.71
C GLU A 123 -2.03 4.50 1.21
N VAL A 124 -3.29 4.18 0.92
CA VAL A 124 -3.70 2.88 0.37
C VAL A 124 -3.97 3.02 -1.13
N LEU A 125 -3.63 1.99 -1.88
CA LEU A 125 -3.98 1.85 -3.29
C LEU A 125 -5.40 1.29 -3.42
N GLY A 126 -6.24 1.94 -4.22
CA GLY A 126 -7.57 1.43 -4.52
C GLY A 126 -7.56 0.20 -5.44
N THR A 127 -8.74 -0.36 -5.67
CA THR A 127 -8.96 -1.41 -6.69
C THR A 127 -8.47 -0.98 -8.08
N GLY A 128 -7.97 -1.93 -8.87
CA GLY A 128 -7.58 -1.76 -10.26
C GLY A 128 -6.08 -1.96 -10.50
N LYS A 129 -5.65 -1.62 -11.71
CA LYS A 129 -4.27 -1.80 -12.17
C LYS A 129 -3.39 -0.62 -11.78
N HIS A 130 -2.28 -0.90 -11.11
CA HIS A 130 -1.28 0.07 -10.67
C HIS A 130 0.09 -0.25 -11.23
N ARG A 131 0.75 0.76 -11.79
CA ARG A 131 2.10 0.66 -12.38
C ARG A 131 3.15 0.82 -11.29
N ILE A 132 3.31 -0.20 -10.46
CA ILE A 132 4.23 -0.21 -9.31
C ILE A 132 5.52 -0.93 -9.67
N ASN A 133 6.66 -0.33 -9.37
CA ASN A 133 7.95 -1.02 -9.51
C ASN A 133 8.13 -2.06 -8.38
N PRO A 134 8.19 -3.38 -8.68
CA PRO A 134 8.28 -4.44 -7.67
C PRO A 134 9.61 -4.47 -6.91
N PHE A 135 10.65 -3.85 -7.45
CA PHE A 135 11.94 -3.71 -6.77
C PHE A 135 11.95 -2.53 -5.79
N ALA A 136 11.13 -1.51 -6.03
CA ALA A 136 11.02 -0.33 -5.18
C ALA A 136 9.96 -0.50 -4.08
N TYR A 137 8.87 -1.21 -4.39
CA TYR A 137 7.76 -1.41 -3.49
C TYR A 137 7.34 -2.88 -3.42
N GLU A 138 6.87 -3.29 -2.25
CA GLU A 138 6.04 -4.48 -2.08
C GLU A 138 4.59 -4.05 -1.86
N VAL A 139 3.65 -4.77 -2.48
CA VAL A 139 2.22 -4.48 -2.36
C VAL A 139 1.56 -5.58 -1.56
N LYS A 140 0.98 -5.23 -0.42
CA LYS A 140 0.20 -6.15 0.43
C LYS A 140 -1.29 -5.89 0.21
N ILE A 141 -2.01 -6.89 -0.26
CA ILE A 141 -3.45 -6.77 -0.58
C ILE A 141 -4.28 -7.14 0.65
N TYR A 142 -5.27 -6.31 0.97
CA TYR A 142 -6.21 -6.49 2.07
C TYR A 142 -7.65 -6.29 1.57
N ALA A 143 -8.61 -6.97 2.21
CA ALA A 143 -10.03 -6.80 1.89
C ALA A 143 -10.57 -5.48 2.43
N ASP A 144 -11.49 -4.85 1.70
CA ASP A 144 -12.19 -3.65 2.14
C ASP A 144 -13.02 -3.96 3.42
N LEU A 145 -13.01 -3.05 4.38
CA LEU A 145 -13.81 -3.17 5.61
C LEU A 145 -15.25 -2.73 5.31
N ARG A 146 -16.21 -3.66 5.41
CA ARG A 146 -17.63 -3.37 5.23
C ARG A 146 -18.34 -3.28 6.57
N ILE A 147 -18.85 -2.08 6.90
CA ILE A 147 -19.68 -1.83 8.07
C ILE A 147 -21.14 -1.81 7.61
N MET A 148 -21.92 -2.78 8.09
CA MET A 148 -23.34 -2.89 7.75
C MET A 148 -24.19 -1.86 8.51
N PRO A 149 -25.35 -1.45 7.97
CA PRO A 149 -26.29 -0.61 8.70
C PRO A 149 -26.66 -1.21 10.06
N GLY A 150 -26.77 -0.37 11.10
CA GLY A 150 -26.98 -0.82 12.47
C GLY A 150 -25.69 -1.15 13.23
N ASN A 151 -24.53 -1.08 12.58
CA ASN A 151 -23.22 -1.23 13.20
C ASN A 151 -22.38 0.04 13.03
N VAL A 152 -21.38 0.21 13.91
CA VAL A 152 -20.34 1.24 13.81
C VAL A 152 -18.96 0.61 13.96
N GLY A 153 -17.94 1.23 13.38
CA GLY A 153 -16.55 0.81 13.52
C GLY A 153 -15.83 1.63 14.59
N VAL A 154 -15.49 1.02 15.72
CA VAL A 154 -14.63 1.62 16.74
C VAL A 154 -13.19 1.56 16.23
N VAL A 155 -12.57 2.72 16.04
CA VAL A 155 -11.23 2.84 15.45
C VAL A 155 -10.18 3.01 16.54
N THR A 156 -9.10 2.25 16.42
CA THR A 156 -7.93 2.33 17.30
C THR A 156 -6.69 2.63 16.46
N ASN A 157 -6.04 3.77 16.70
CA ASN A 157 -4.73 4.08 16.15
C ASN A 157 -3.66 3.18 16.79
N LEU A 158 -2.94 2.43 15.97
CA LEU A 158 -1.81 1.59 16.36
C LEU A 158 -0.49 2.38 16.37
N THR A 159 -0.42 3.45 15.57
CA THR A 159 0.74 4.32 15.41
C THR A 159 0.37 5.76 15.76
N GLY A 160 1.33 6.52 16.26
CA GLY A 160 1.13 7.92 16.66
C GLY A 160 1.98 8.25 17.88
N LYS A 161 1.81 9.46 18.41
CA LYS A 161 2.44 9.85 19.66
C LYS A 161 1.91 8.96 20.79
N ASP A 162 2.81 8.52 21.66
CA ASP A 162 2.42 7.77 22.85
C ASP A 162 1.56 8.67 23.77
N VAL A 163 0.51 8.10 24.33
CA VAL A 163 -0.42 8.77 25.26
C VAL A 163 0.34 9.25 26.50
N PHE A 164 1.42 8.55 26.85
CA PHE A 164 2.28 8.87 28.00
C PHE A 164 3.49 9.75 27.68
N ALA A 165 3.77 10.05 26.39
CA ALA A 165 4.87 10.92 25.99
C ALA A 165 4.53 12.42 26.03
N GLY A 166 3.27 12.76 26.36
CA GLY A 166 2.86 14.13 26.72
C GLY A 166 3.16 14.45 28.18
N THR A 167 3.12 15.74 28.54
CA THR A 167 3.21 16.20 29.93
C THR A 167 2.21 15.42 30.79
N ALA A 168 2.72 14.67 31.77
CA ALA A 168 1.88 14.03 32.78
C ALA A 168 0.90 15.07 33.31
N ASN A 169 -0.40 14.76 33.32
CA ASN A 169 -1.49 15.58 33.88
C ASN A 169 -2.21 16.56 32.95
N ASN A 170 -2.55 16.20 31.71
CA ASN A 170 -3.75 16.81 31.10
C ASN A 170 -5.02 16.10 31.63
N VAL A 171 -5.36 16.40 32.87
CA VAL A 171 -6.46 15.78 33.66
C VAL A 171 -7.85 16.22 33.16
N GLN A 172 -7.95 17.04 32.12
CA GLN A 172 -9.26 17.45 31.58
C GLN A 172 -9.96 16.31 30.80
N ASN A 173 -9.21 15.32 30.27
CA ASN A 173 -9.74 14.14 29.57
C ASN A 173 -9.47 12.83 30.36
N SER A 174 -9.57 12.87 31.70
CA SER A 174 -9.18 11.77 32.60
C SER A 174 -10.09 10.53 32.60
N SER A 175 -10.86 10.29 31.53
CA SER A 175 -11.58 9.01 31.30
C SER A 175 -10.81 8.05 30.38
N GLY A 176 -9.51 8.29 30.18
CA GLY A 176 -8.46 7.27 30.13
C GLY A 176 -8.28 6.39 28.88
N PHE A 177 -9.23 6.35 27.95
CA PHE A 177 -9.15 5.40 26.81
C PHE A 177 -9.33 6.03 25.43
N ILE A 178 -9.84 7.26 25.37
CA ILE A 178 -10.11 7.98 24.11
C ILE A 178 -8.98 8.97 23.85
N VAL A 179 -8.49 9.00 22.62
CA VAL A 179 -7.36 9.84 22.19
C VAL A 179 -7.74 10.75 21.03
N ASP A 180 -6.99 11.84 20.89
CA ASP A 180 -7.09 12.75 19.76
C ASP A 180 -6.49 12.14 18.48
N GLU A 181 -6.79 12.73 17.34
CA GLU A 181 -6.20 12.32 16.07
C GLU A 181 -4.67 12.40 16.12
N GLY A 182 -3.98 11.33 15.68
CA GLY A 182 -2.52 11.25 15.67
C GLY A 182 -1.87 10.77 16.97
N GLN A 183 -2.65 10.54 18.03
CA GLN A 183 -2.22 9.79 19.19
C GLN A 183 -2.57 8.30 19.02
N LYS A 184 -1.76 7.44 19.63
CA LYS A 184 -2.01 6.00 19.68
C LYS A 184 -3.12 5.71 20.68
N GLY A 185 -4.19 5.01 20.28
CA GLY A 185 -5.35 4.73 21.16
C GLY A 185 -6.69 4.73 20.42
N VAL A 186 -7.79 4.64 21.18
CA VAL A 186 -9.15 4.58 20.62
C VAL A 186 -9.63 5.98 20.27
N LEU A 187 -10.17 6.18 19.06
CA LEU A 187 -10.67 7.48 18.62
C LEU A 187 -12.09 7.75 19.13
N ALA A 188 -12.39 9.03 19.40
CA ALA A 188 -13.73 9.47 19.82
C ALA A 188 -14.78 9.26 18.71
N THR A 189 -14.37 9.48 17.46
CA THR A 189 -15.27 9.42 16.30
C THR A 189 -15.23 8.02 15.69
N PRO A 190 -16.34 7.25 15.74
CA PRO A 190 -16.42 5.96 15.08
C PRO A 190 -16.62 6.10 13.57
N LEU A 191 -16.29 5.05 12.82
CA LEU A 191 -16.65 4.92 11.42
C LEU A 191 -18.14 4.55 11.29
N LYS A 192 -18.83 5.26 10.41
CA LYS A 192 -20.22 4.98 10.03
C LYS A 192 -20.31 3.78 9.09
N GLU A 193 -21.54 3.33 8.84
CA GLU A 193 -21.85 2.33 7.85
C GLU A 193 -21.29 2.69 6.46
N GLY A 194 -20.84 1.67 5.72
CA GLY A 194 -20.19 1.85 4.43
C GLY A 194 -18.97 0.96 4.24
N THR A 195 -18.29 1.18 3.11
CA THR A 195 -17.06 0.48 2.75
C THR A 195 -15.87 1.39 2.99
N HIS A 196 -14.94 0.94 3.84
CA HIS A 196 -13.77 1.70 4.28
C HIS A 196 -12.49 0.96 3.93
N ARG A 197 -11.46 1.70 3.53
CA ARG A 197 -10.12 1.19 3.28
C ARG A 197 -9.19 1.70 4.36
N ILE A 198 -8.87 0.83 5.30
CA ILE A 198 -8.11 1.19 6.50
C ILE A 198 -6.77 0.48 6.46
N ASN A 199 -5.68 1.24 6.48
CA ASN A 199 -4.35 0.67 6.54
C ASN A 199 -4.15 -0.04 7.91
N PRO A 200 -4.02 -1.39 7.93
CA PRO A 200 -4.00 -2.17 9.16
C PRO A 200 -2.73 -1.95 9.99
N PHE A 201 -1.71 -1.30 9.44
CA PHE A 201 -0.51 -0.92 10.18
C PHE A 201 -0.66 0.40 10.93
N ILE A 202 -1.69 1.19 10.62
CA ILE A 202 -1.95 2.50 11.23
C ILE A 202 -3.14 2.41 12.17
N GLN A 203 -4.19 1.71 11.76
CA GLN A 203 -5.47 1.65 12.45
C GLN A 203 -6.03 0.23 12.46
N SER A 204 -6.66 -0.13 13.57
CA SER A 204 -7.49 -1.33 13.72
C SER A 204 -8.94 -0.90 13.95
N VAL A 205 -9.90 -1.64 13.40
CA VAL A 205 -11.32 -1.31 13.54
C VAL A 205 -12.08 -2.52 14.08
N ALA A 206 -12.80 -2.32 15.19
CA ALA A 206 -13.73 -3.29 15.76
C ALA A 206 -15.17 -2.89 15.42
N ILE A 207 -15.93 -3.81 14.83
CA ILE A 207 -17.33 -3.57 14.47
C ILE A 207 -18.22 -3.84 15.70
N VAL A 208 -19.05 -2.87 16.06
CA VAL A 208 -19.97 -2.95 17.21
C VAL A 208 -21.39 -2.70 16.71
N ASN A 209 -22.33 -3.56 17.13
CA ASN A 209 -23.76 -3.36 16.85
C ASN A 209 -24.33 -2.28 17.78
N ILE A 210 -25.07 -1.33 17.21
CA ILE A 210 -25.69 -0.22 17.94
C ILE A 210 -27.22 -0.31 17.91
N GLN A 211 -27.77 -1.44 17.47
CA GLN A 211 -29.21 -1.65 17.44
C GLN A 211 -29.69 -2.05 18.84
N SER A 212 -30.94 -1.71 19.14
CA SER A 212 -31.60 -2.24 20.34
C SER A 212 -31.71 -3.75 20.18
N GLN A 213 -31.07 -4.46 21.08
CA GLN A 213 -31.22 -5.90 21.21
C GLN A 213 -32.23 -6.17 22.31
N ARG A 214 -32.99 -7.24 22.13
CA ARG A 214 -33.96 -7.73 23.09
C ARG A 214 -33.62 -9.18 23.36
N TYR A 215 -33.35 -9.52 24.62
CA TYR A 215 -33.18 -10.89 25.06
C TYR A 215 -34.41 -11.32 25.85
N GLU A 216 -34.98 -12.46 25.48
CA GLU A 216 -36.16 -13.03 26.13
C GLU A 216 -35.75 -14.26 26.94
N PHE A 217 -36.02 -14.23 28.24
CA PHE A 217 -35.77 -15.33 29.17
C PHE A 217 -37.10 -16.05 29.39
N THR A 218 -37.35 -17.15 28.68
CA THR A 218 -38.60 -17.93 28.78
C THR A 218 -38.30 -19.43 28.76
N GLY A 219 -39.17 -20.24 29.35
CA GLY A 219 -39.03 -21.70 29.35
C GLY A 219 -37.74 -22.17 30.04
N GLU A 220 -36.88 -22.87 29.32
CA GLU A 220 -35.63 -23.44 29.86
C GLU A 220 -34.56 -22.38 30.20
N GLU A 221 -34.66 -21.18 29.63
CA GLU A 221 -33.76 -20.04 29.91
C GLU A 221 -34.34 -19.08 30.96
N ALA A 222 -35.47 -19.41 31.58
CA ALA A 222 -36.06 -18.60 32.63
C ALA A 222 -35.13 -18.50 33.84
N ILE A 223 -35.08 -17.33 34.46
CA ILE A 223 -34.21 -17.09 35.61
C ILE A 223 -34.86 -17.72 36.83
N LEU A 224 -34.20 -18.73 37.40
CA LEU A 224 -34.72 -19.44 38.56
C LEU A 224 -34.00 -18.98 39.83
N PHE A 225 -34.77 -18.57 40.83
CA PHE A 225 -34.26 -18.19 42.15
C PHE A 225 -35.04 -18.88 43.26
N ILE A 226 -34.35 -19.14 44.37
CA ILE A 226 -34.94 -19.68 45.59
C ILE A 226 -35.18 -18.52 46.56
N THR A 227 -36.38 -18.43 47.11
CA THR A 227 -36.72 -17.41 48.12
C THR A 227 -36.07 -17.71 49.46
N MET A 228 -36.07 -16.72 50.36
CA MET A 228 -35.59 -16.90 51.74
C MET A 228 -36.28 -18.07 52.46
N ASP A 229 -37.54 -18.33 52.13
CA ASP A 229 -38.36 -19.41 52.70
C ASP A 229 -38.15 -20.77 52.01
N GLY A 230 -37.26 -20.86 51.01
CA GLY A 230 -36.92 -22.11 50.33
C GLY A 230 -37.84 -22.50 49.17
N PHE A 231 -38.71 -21.60 48.70
CA PHE A 231 -39.56 -21.85 47.52
C PHE A 231 -38.85 -21.45 46.23
N SER A 232 -38.93 -22.30 45.21
CA SER A 232 -38.43 -21.98 43.86
C SER A 232 -39.41 -21.09 43.12
N ILE A 233 -38.93 -19.97 42.59
CA ILE A 233 -39.68 -19.08 41.70
C ILE A 233 -38.95 -18.99 40.36
N SER A 234 -39.72 -19.02 39.28
CA SER A 234 -39.24 -18.78 37.92
C SER A 234 -39.63 -17.36 37.50
N LEU A 235 -38.67 -16.60 36.99
CA LEU A 235 -38.88 -15.29 36.39
C LEU A 235 -38.69 -15.39 34.88
N GLU A 236 -39.77 -15.14 34.17
CA GLU A 236 -39.74 -14.89 32.74
C GLU A 236 -39.77 -13.39 32.49
N GLY A 237 -39.00 -12.94 31.52
CA GLY A 237 -38.84 -11.52 31.28
C GLY A 237 -38.07 -11.20 30.01
N THR A 238 -37.99 -9.91 29.73
CA THR A 238 -37.35 -9.38 28.54
C THR A 238 -36.44 -8.23 28.95
N VAL A 239 -35.20 -8.23 28.47
CA VAL A 239 -34.20 -7.16 28.68
C VAL A 239 -33.78 -6.59 27.34
#